data_AF-M1DFW8-F1
#
_entry.id   AF-M1DFW8-F1
#
_cell.length_a   1.000
_cell.length_b   1.000
_cell.length_c   1.000
_cell.angle_alpha   90.00
_cell.angle_beta   90.00
_cell.angle_gamma   90.00
#
_symmetry.space_group_name_H-M   'P 1'
#
loop_
_entity.id
_entity.type
_entity.pdbx_description
1 polymer ?
#
loop_
_entity_poly.entity_id
_entity_poly.type
_entity_poly.pdbx_seq_one_letter_code
_entity_poly.pdbx_strand_id
1 'polypeptide(L)'
;MGGSPVSDYWEFIANDAQTLHMIGCIVLFDNKTEEPAKKAEQLREFLFHVNMVVQMTGGKPYTRELFEEVKKMKLHNDSLESEAESKIRELKDSLEKVQRETEELTVKHHSYICYKCQRHVSSHEDTISTKFQSKKGKAFLFAHVRNVVVGTNEEKHLTTSLHTIDDIYRVDCNEVLDWKYEQAVEPSQKYKEGKFVLELCKIVKDNR
;
A
#
# COMPACT_ATOMS: atom_id res chain seq x y z
N MET A 1 3.11 -31.76 60.67
CA MET A 1 2.28 -32.69 59.88
C MET A 1 2.28 -32.15 58.47
N GLY A 2 3.12 -32.72 57.61
CA GLY A 2 3.38 -32.20 56.26
C GLY A 2 2.42 -32.80 55.25
N GLY A 3 1.73 -31.95 54.51
CA GLY A 3 1.07 -32.33 53.26
C GLY A 3 2.11 -32.61 52.18
N SER A 4 1.89 -33.65 51.39
CA SER A 4 2.75 -33.98 50.26
C SER A 4 2.58 -32.93 49.14
N PRO A 5 3.67 -32.36 48.57
CA PRO A 5 3.61 -31.41 47.46
C PRO A 5 2.93 -31.95 46.19
N VAL A 6 2.73 -33.27 46.13
CA VAL A 6 2.06 -33.97 45.03
C VAL A 6 0.55 -33.77 45.09
N SER A 7 -0.03 -33.58 46.29
CA SER A 7 -1.48 -33.40 46.49
C SER A 7 -1.97 -32.09 45.87
N ASP A 8 -1.23 -31.00 46.10
CA ASP A 8 -1.60 -29.66 45.66
C ASP A 8 -1.46 -29.51 44.13
N TYR A 9 -0.56 -30.29 43.51
CA TYR A 9 -0.37 -30.32 42.06
C TYR A 9 -1.52 -31.03 41.32
N TRP A 10 -2.12 -32.05 41.94
CA TRP A 10 -3.30 -32.74 41.39
C TRP A 10 -4.59 -31.94 41.60
N GLU A 11 -4.74 -31.22 42.71
CA GLU A 11 -5.90 -30.34 42.94
C GLU A 11 -5.94 -29.14 41.99
N PHE A 12 -4.78 -28.63 41.55
CA PHE A 12 -4.71 -27.55 40.56
C PHE A 12 -5.04 -28.02 39.12
N ILE A 13 -4.65 -29.24 38.75
CA ILE A 13 -4.92 -29.79 37.40
C ILE A 13 -6.36 -30.32 37.28
N ALA A 14 -6.97 -30.80 38.37
CA ALA A 14 -8.27 -31.46 38.32
C ALA A 14 -9.49 -30.51 38.26
N ASN A 15 -9.34 -29.23 38.64
CA ASN A 15 -10.48 -28.33 38.86
C ASN A 15 -10.73 -27.27 37.79
N ASP A 16 -9.94 -27.23 36.72
CA ASP A 16 -10.09 -26.22 35.68
C ASP A 16 -10.37 -26.85 34.31
N ALA A 17 -11.65 -26.80 33.89
CA ALA A 17 -12.13 -27.42 32.65
C ALA A 17 -11.45 -26.86 31.39
N GLN A 18 -10.95 -25.62 31.44
CA GLN A 18 -10.17 -25.02 30.36
C GLN A 18 -8.75 -25.60 30.26
N THR A 19 -8.14 -25.93 31.39
CA THR A 19 -6.79 -26.52 31.43
C THR A 19 -6.79 -27.97 30.93
N LEU A 20 -7.82 -28.77 31.24
CA LEU A 20 -7.98 -30.14 30.73
C LEU A 20 -8.17 -30.21 29.20
N HIS A 21 -8.91 -29.25 28.63
CA HIS A 21 -9.14 -29.18 27.18
C HIS A 21 -7.87 -28.78 26.39
N MET A 22 -6.98 -27.97 26.99
CA MET A 22 -5.77 -27.48 26.33
C MET A 22 -4.65 -28.53 26.23
N ILE A 23 -4.71 -29.60 27.05
CA ILE A 23 -3.69 -30.67 27.11
C ILE A 23 -4.22 -31.98 26.51
N GLY A 24 -5.47 -32.01 26.03
CA GLY A 24 -6.11 -33.22 25.50
C GLY A 24 -6.36 -34.30 26.56
N CYS A 25 -6.46 -33.91 27.83
CA CYS A 25 -6.73 -34.82 28.93
C CYS A 25 -8.20 -35.28 28.89
N ILE A 26 -8.43 -36.52 28.45
CA ILE A 26 -9.74 -37.16 28.44
C ILE A 26 -9.94 -37.88 29.79
N VAL A 27 -11.10 -37.66 30.42
CA VAL A 27 -11.52 -38.45 31.58
C VAL A 27 -11.96 -39.82 31.08
N LEU A 28 -11.07 -40.82 31.19
CA LEU A 28 -11.32 -42.18 30.68
C LEU A 28 -12.03 -43.09 31.69
N PHE A 29 -12.09 -42.70 32.98
CA PHE A 29 -12.69 -43.50 34.05
C PHE A 29 -13.57 -42.64 34.97
N ASP A 30 -14.79 -43.11 35.22
CA ASP A 30 -15.67 -42.60 36.27
C ASP A 30 -15.97 -43.71 37.29
N ASN A 31 -15.42 -43.57 38.50
CA ASN A 31 -15.59 -44.52 39.60
C ASN A 31 -17.02 -44.53 40.20
N LYS A 32 -17.92 -43.64 39.76
CA LYS A 32 -19.32 -43.58 40.20
C LYS A 32 -20.28 -44.35 39.29
N THR A 33 -19.80 -44.82 38.13
CA THR A 33 -20.60 -45.60 37.20
C THR A 33 -20.87 -46.99 37.79
N GLU A 34 -22.13 -47.37 38.02
CA GLU A 34 -22.49 -48.72 38.52
C GLU A 34 -22.85 -49.71 37.41
N GLU A 35 -23.31 -49.19 36.27
CA GLU A 35 -23.80 -49.98 35.13
C GLU A 35 -22.66 -50.82 34.49
N PRO A 36 -22.78 -52.16 34.46
CA PRO A 36 -21.72 -53.05 33.97
C PRO A 36 -21.29 -52.80 32.52
N ALA A 37 -22.25 -52.46 31.63
CA ALA A 37 -21.97 -52.19 30.22
C ALA A 37 -21.07 -50.95 30.04
N LYS A 38 -21.37 -49.87 30.77
CA LYS A 38 -20.57 -48.64 30.76
C LYS A 38 -19.18 -48.84 31.36
N LYS A 39 -19.07 -49.64 32.44
CA LYS A 39 -17.75 -50.03 32.97
C LYS A 39 -16.89 -50.77 31.95
N ALA A 40 -17.50 -51.70 31.20
CA ALA A 40 -16.80 -52.44 30.16
C ALA A 40 -16.38 -51.54 28.99
N GLU A 41 -17.18 -50.53 28.65
CA GLU A 41 -16.85 -49.53 27.63
C GLU A 41 -15.69 -48.63 28.07
N GLN A 42 -15.75 -48.06 29.27
CA GLN A 42 -14.65 -47.28 29.86
C GLN A 42 -13.34 -48.07 29.89
N LEU A 43 -13.39 -49.36 30.25
CA LEU A 43 -12.21 -50.23 30.22
C LEU A 43 -11.68 -50.46 28.80
N ARG A 44 -12.56 -50.67 27.80
CA ARG A 44 -12.15 -50.81 26.39
C ARG A 44 -11.47 -49.55 25.89
N GLU A 45 -12.05 -48.39 26.17
CA GLU A 45 -11.48 -47.10 25.78
C GLU A 45 -10.14 -46.85 26.46
N PHE A 46 -10.03 -47.12 27.76
CA PHE A 46 -8.75 -47.01 28.47
C PHE A 46 -7.66 -47.89 27.87
N LEU A 47 -7.94 -49.18 27.66
CA LEU A 47 -6.98 -50.12 27.08
C LEU A 47 -6.59 -49.72 25.65
N PHE A 48 -7.54 -49.19 24.87
CA PHE A 48 -7.27 -48.65 23.56
C PHE A 48 -6.24 -47.50 23.63
N HIS A 49 -6.46 -46.50 24.49
CA HIS A 49 -5.56 -45.36 24.64
C HIS A 49 -4.19 -45.76 25.19
N VAL A 50 -4.14 -46.67 26.17
CA VAL A 50 -2.87 -47.19 26.71
C VAL A 50 -2.06 -47.89 25.62
N ASN A 51 -2.70 -48.77 24.84
CA ASN A 51 -2.02 -49.47 23.74
C ASN A 51 -1.54 -48.51 22.66
N MET A 52 -2.33 -47.49 22.32
CA MET A 52 -1.92 -46.43 21.40
C MET A 52 -0.67 -45.70 21.89
N VAL A 53 -0.65 -45.26 23.16
CA VAL A 53 0.52 -44.58 23.74
C VAL A 53 1.74 -45.49 23.74
N VAL A 54 1.59 -46.76 24.14
CA VAL A 54 2.70 -47.73 24.15
C VAL A 54 3.26 -47.96 22.74
N GLN A 55 2.41 -48.04 21.70
CA GLN A 55 2.85 -48.14 20.31
C GLN A 55 3.61 -46.88 19.87
N MET A 56 3.10 -45.70 20.21
CA MET A 56 3.71 -44.42 19.84
C MET A 56 5.05 -44.16 20.55
N THR A 57 5.20 -44.59 21.81
CA THR A 57 6.43 -44.39 22.60
C THR A 57 7.37 -45.59 22.58
N GLY A 58 6.99 -46.70 21.94
CA GLY A 58 7.73 -47.96 21.98
C GLY A 58 7.87 -48.51 23.40
N GLY A 59 6.90 -48.23 24.28
CA GLY A 59 6.91 -48.64 25.69
C GLY A 59 7.84 -47.82 26.59
N LYS A 60 8.47 -46.75 26.10
CA LYS A 60 9.31 -45.88 26.91
C LYS A 60 8.46 -44.85 27.68
N PRO A 61 8.61 -44.72 29.00
CA PRO A 61 7.90 -43.70 29.76
C PRO A 61 8.45 -42.31 29.42
N TYR A 62 7.60 -41.29 29.46
CA TYR A 62 8.05 -39.90 29.41
C TYR A 62 8.86 -39.59 30.67
N THR A 63 10.04 -39.00 30.49
CA THR A 63 10.92 -38.62 31.60
C THR A 63 10.87 -37.12 31.84
N ARG A 64 11.31 -36.70 33.03
CA ARG A 64 11.39 -35.26 33.37
C ARG A 64 12.34 -34.53 32.43
N GLU A 65 13.41 -35.20 32.00
CA GLU A 65 14.39 -34.64 31.06
C GLU A 65 13.74 -34.33 29.70
N LEU A 66 12.94 -35.26 29.15
CA LEU A 66 12.20 -35.04 27.90
C LEU A 66 11.23 -33.86 28.00
N PHE A 67 10.56 -33.70 29.14
CA PHE A 67 9.67 -32.56 29.36
C PHE A 67 10.43 -31.23 29.42
N GLU A 68 11.55 -31.19 30.14
CA GLU A 68 12.40 -29.99 30.21
C GLU A 68 13.03 -29.64 28.85
N GLU A 69 13.39 -30.63 28.04
CA GLU A 69 13.87 -30.43 26.66
C GLU A 69 12.79 -29.78 25.79
N VAL A 70 11.58 -30.32 25.79
CA VAL A 70 10.45 -29.74 25.03
C VAL A 70 10.13 -28.32 25.50
N LYS A 71 10.20 -28.07 26.81
CA LYS A 71 10.00 -26.73 27.38
C LYS A 71 11.07 -25.74 26.92
N LYS A 72 12.34 -26.14 26.90
CA LYS A 72 13.45 -25.32 26.39
C LYS A 72 13.31 -25.05 24.89
N MET A 73 12.95 -26.07 24.11
CA MET A 73 12.69 -25.92 22.68
C MET A 73 11.56 -24.91 22.41
N LYS A 74 10.47 -24.98 23.20
CA LYS A 74 9.38 -24.02 23.09
C LYS A 74 9.84 -22.59 23.35
N LEU A 75 10.56 -22.35 24.46
CA LEU A 75 11.11 -21.03 24.78
C LEU A 75 12.04 -20.49 23.69
N HIS A 76 12.88 -21.36 23.11
CA HIS A 76 13.75 -20.96 22.00
C HIS A 76 12.95 -20.60 20.75
N ASN A 77 11.93 -21.39 20.42
CA ASN A 77 11.06 -21.12 19.27
C ASN A 77 10.29 -19.81 19.43
N ASP A 78 9.73 -19.55 20.62
CA ASP A 78 9.03 -18.29 20.94
C ASP A 78 9.98 -17.08 20.81
N SER A 79 11.25 -17.25 21.20
CA SER A 79 12.29 -16.21 21.03
C SER A 79 12.60 -15.94 19.55
N LEU A 80 12.75 -16.99 18.75
CA LEU A 80 13.00 -16.86 17.31
C LEU A 80 11.81 -16.22 16.58
N GLU A 81 10.59 -16.56 16.99
CA GLU A 81 9.36 -15.99 16.43
C GLU A 81 9.29 -14.49 16.71
N SER A 82 9.55 -14.07 17.95
CA SER A 82 9.63 -12.64 18.32
C SER A 82 10.69 -11.87 17.51
N GLU A 83 11.87 -12.46 17.30
CA GLU A 83 12.91 -11.85 16.45
C GLU A 83 12.48 -11.72 14.99
N ALA A 84 11.81 -12.73 14.44
CA ALA A 84 11.30 -12.69 13.07
C ALA A 84 10.21 -11.62 12.91
N GLU A 85 9.30 -11.51 13.86
CA GLU A 85 8.25 -10.48 13.87
C GLU A 85 8.84 -9.07 13.92
N SER A 86 9.90 -8.85 14.71
CA SER A 86 10.60 -7.56 14.76
C SER A 86 11.22 -7.20 13.40
N LYS A 87 11.92 -8.14 12.75
CA LYS A 87 12.52 -7.94 11.43
C LYS A 87 11.45 -7.66 10.35
N ILE A 88 10.32 -8.37 10.40
CA ILE A 88 9.20 -8.14 9.48
C ILE A 88 8.66 -6.72 9.65
N ARG A 89 8.55 -6.21 10.88
CA ARG A 89 8.11 -4.84 11.16
C ARG A 89 9.09 -3.82 10.56
N GLU A 90 10.38 -3.98 10.82
CA GLU A 90 11.43 -3.08 10.28
C GLU A 90 11.46 -3.05 8.75
N LEU A 91 11.29 -4.21 8.11
CA LEU A 91 11.23 -4.32 6.65
C LEU A 91 9.97 -3.66 6.08
N LYS A 92 8.82 -3.79 6.75
CA LYS A 92 7.58 -3.12 6.35
C LYS A 92 7.71 -1.61 6.44
N ASP A 93 8.24 -1.09 7.55
CA ASP A 93 8.43 0.35 7.73
C ASP A 93 9.40 0.92 6.67
N SER A 94 10.45 0.16 6.34
CA SER A 94 11.39 0.50 5.27
C SER A 94 10.72 0.52 3.89
N LEU A 95 9.86 -0.47 3.60
CA LEU A 95 9.11 -0.54 2.36
C LEU A 95 8.13 0.63 2.19
N GLU A 96 7.39 0.97 3.25
CA GLU A 96 6.45 2.12 3.23
C GLU A 96 7.18 3.44 3.03
N LYS A 97 8.39 3.58 3.59
CA LYS A 97 9.23 4.75 3.33
C LYS A 97 9.64 4.84 1.85
N VAL A 98 10.14 3.73 1.28
CA VAL A 98 10.50 3.67 -0.15
C VAL A 98 9.28 3.95 -1.04
N GLN A 99 8.11 3.44 -0.68
CA GLN A 99 6.86 3.71 -1.40
C GLN A 99 6.53 5.20 -1.42
N ARG A 100 6.58 5.89 -0.26
CA ARG A 100 6.35 7.34 -0.19
C ARG A 100 7.35 8.14 -1.01
N GLU A 101 8.64 7.79 -0.91
CA GLU A 101 9.70 8.43 -1.72
C GLU A 101 9.47 8.20 -3.22
N THR A 102 8.98 7.01 -3.61
CA THR A 102 8.66 6.69 -5.01
C THR A 102 7.42 7.46 -5.50
N GLU A 103 6.38 7.58 -4.68
CA GLU A 103 5.16 8.33 -5.00
C GLU A 103 5.43 9.84 -5.16
N GLU A 104 6.32 10.40 -4.34
CA GLU A 104 6.80 11.79 -4.49
C GLU A 104 7.56 12.01 -5.81
N LEU A 105 8.19 10.97 -6.36
CA LEU A 105 8.89 11.02 -7.64
C LEU A 105 7.98 10.73 -8.86
N THR A 106 6.87 10.02 -8.67
CA THR A 106 5.87 9.79 -9.72
C THR A 106 4.77 10.83 -9.69
N VAL A 107 5.12 12.09 -9.96
CA VAL A 107 4.10 13.12 -10.20
C VAL A 107 3.27 12.70 -11.41
N LYS A 108 1.95 12.61 -11.26
CA LYS A 108 1.01 12.34 -12.35
C LYS A 108 1.16 13.43 -13.42
N HIS A 109 1.97 13.16 -14.46
CA HIS A 109 2.30 14.08 -15.54
C HIS A 109 1.08 14.26 -16.45
N HIS A 110 0.18 15.14 -16.05
CA HIS A 110 -0.88 15.60 -16.94
C HIS A 110 -0.24 16.36 -18.10
N SER A 111 -0.48 15.92 -19.32
CA SER A 111 0.01 16.60 -20.52
C SER A 111 -1.13 17.12 -21.37
N TYR A 112 -0.83 18.03 -22.28
CA TYR A 112 -1.78 18.58 -23.24
C TYR A 112 -1.35 18.17 -24.64
N ILE A 113 -2.30 17.61 -25.39
CA ILE A 113 -2.14 17.18 -26.79
C ILE A 113 -3.00 18.05 -27.70
N CYS A 114 -2.60 18.18 -28.97
CA CYS A 114 -3.39 18.90 -29.96
C CYS A 114 -4.68 18.11 -30.27
N TYR A 115 -5.83 18.78 -30.29
CA TYR A 115 -7.11 18.12 -30.56
C TYR A 115 -7.18 17.46 -31.95
N LYS A 116 -6.44 18.00 -32.94
CA LYS A 116 -6.50 17.57 -34.34
C LYS A 116 -5.52 16.45 -34.67
N CYS A 117 -4.25 16.59 -34.29
CA CYS A 117 -3.21 15.58 -34.58
C CYS A 117 -2.84 14.70 -33.39
N GLN A 118 -3.42 14.91 -32.21
CA GLN A 118 -3.23 14.10 -31.00
C GLN A 118 -1.77 13.99 -30.53
N ARG A 119 -0.89 14.90 -30.98
CA ARG A 119 0.52 14.97 -30.57
C ARG A 119 0.70 15.95 -29.43
N HIS A 120 1.69 15.66 -28.56
CA HIS A 120 2.05 16.48 -27.42
C HIS A 120 2.35 17.94 -27.79
N VAL A 121 1.79 18.86 -26.98
CA VAL A 121 1.90 20.31 -27.12
C VAL A 121 2.62 20.91 -25.91
N SER A 122 2.18 20.61 -24.69
CA SER A 122 2.73 21.17 -23.45
C SER A 122 2.43 20.29 -22.25
N SER A 123 3.26 20.34 -21.22
CA SER A 123 2.97 19.69 -19.93
C SER A 123 2.09 20.58 -19.04
N HIS A 124 1.44 19.99 -18.03
CA HIS A 124 0.72 20.75 -17.01
C HIS A 124 1.65 21.61 -16.15
N GLU A 125 2.87 21.12 -15.88
CA GLU A 125 3.93 21.85 -15.17
C GLU A 125 4.33 23.16 -15.86
N ASP A 126 4.18 23.23 -17.19
CA ASP A 126 4.45 24.44 -17.95
C ASP A 126 3.29 25.46 -17.86
N THR A 127 2.17 25.14 -17.20
CA THR A 127 1.03 26.08 -17.08
C THR A 127 1.37 27.21 -16.10
N ILE A 128 1.46 28.45 -16.59
CA ILE A 128 1.69 29.64 -15.77
C ILE A 128 0.37 30.16 -15.19
N SER A 129 -0.70 30.21 -16.00
CA SER A 129 -1.99 30.71 -15.55
C SER A 129 -3.15 30.15 -16.34
N THR A 130 -4.22 29.80 -15.64
CA THR A 130 -5.47 29.29 -16.23
C THR A 130 -6.53 30.36 -16.46
N LYS A 131 -6.20 31.62 -16.17
CA LYS A 131 -7.10 32.79 -16.18
C LYS A 131 -6.90 33.66 -17.43
N PHE A 132 -6.61 33.03 -18.58
CA PHE A 132 -6.45 33.71 -19.85
C PHE A 132 -7.67 33.52 -20.75
N GLN A 133 -7.83 34.42 -21.72
CA GLN A 133 -8.87 34.37 -22.73
C GLN A 133 -8.25 34.58 -24.10
N SER A 134 -8.71 33.77 -25.06
CA SER A 134 -8.46 33.89 -26.48
C SER A 134 -9.64 34.60 -27.16
N LYS A 135 -9.54 34.85 -28.47
CA LYS A 135 -10.62 35.40 -29.30
C LYS A 135 -11.90 34.56 -29.25
N LYS A 136 -11.76 33.23 -29.16
CA LYS A 136 -12.87 32.27 -29.27
C LYS A 136 -13.29 31.66 -27.93
N GLY A 137 -12.60 31.97 -26.83
CA GLY A 137 -13.00 31.49 -25.50
C GLY A 137 -11.86 31.41 -24.49
N LYS A 138 -11.97 30.45 -23.57
CA LYS A 138 -11.03 30.26 -22.47
C LYS A 138 -9.68 29.73 -23.00
N ALA A 139 -8.59 30.27 -22.45
CA ALA A 139 -7.24 29.90 -22.83
C ALA A 139 -6.33 29.84 -21.60
N PHE A 140 -5.22 29.13 -21.71
CA PHE A 140 -4.19 29.04 -20.68
C PHE A 140 -2.89 29.67 -21.17
N LEU A 141 -2.12 30.23 -20.24
CA LEU A 141 -0.77 30.72 -20.48
C LEU A 141 0.23 29.64 -20.08
N PHE A 142 1.16 29.33 -20.99
CA PHE A 142 2.19 28.32 -20.84
C PHE A 142 3.61 28.89 -20.95
N ALA A 143 4.52 28.30 -20.18
CA ALA A 143 5.95 28.58 -20.21
C ALA A 143 6.60 28.07 -21.48
N HIS A 144 6.30 26.82 -21.86
CA HIS A 144 6.89 26.16 -23.01
C HIS A 144 5.81 25.45 -23.82
N VAL A 145 5.96 25.49 -25.15
CA VAL A 145 5.13 24.74 -26.09
C VAL A 145 6.04 24.11 -27.13
N ARG A 146 5.83 22.82 -27.42
CA ARG A 146 6.69 22.03 -28.32
C ARG A 146 6.03 21.80 -29.67
N ASN A 147 6.85 21.65 -30.72
CA ASN A 147 6.41 21.33 -32.09
C ASN A 147 5.45 22.39 -32.67
N VAL A 148 5.80 23.66 -32.49
CA VAL A 148 5.07 24.79 -33.08
C VAL A 148 5.97 25.60 -34.01
N VAL A 149 5.36 26.18 -35.04
CA VAL A 149 5.93 27.20 -35.91
C VAL A 149 5.39 28.55 -35.44
N VAL A 150 6.25 29.55 -35.38
CA VAL A 150 5.91 30.92 -35.00
C VAL A 150 5.68 31.72 -36.30
N GLY A 151 4.56 32.43 -36.36
CA GLY A 151 4.17 33.28 -37.48
C GLY A 151 4.87 34.64 -37.45
N THR A 152 4.32 35.59 -38.20
CA THR A 152 4.82 36.96 -38.23
C THR A 152 4.31 37.77 -37.04
N ASN A 153 5.18 38.64 -36.54
CA ASN A 153 4.86 39.53 -35.43
C ASN A 153 3.83 40.59 -35.83
N GLU A 154 2.84 40.77 -34.97
CA GLU A 154 1.78 41.76 -35.12
C GLU A 154 1.57 42.49 -33.81
N GLU A 155 1.42 43.81 -33.89
CA GLU A 155 1.04 44.63 -32.73
C GLU A 155 -0.49 44.58 -32.55
N LYS A 156 -0.96 44.18 -31.38
CA LYS A 156 -2.38 44.04 -31.06
C LYS A 156 -2.72 44.67 -29.71
N HIS A 157 -3.83 45.41 -29.69
CA HIS A 157 -4.47 45.83 -28.44
C HIS A 157 -5.24 44.65 -27.84
N LEU A 158 -4.72 44.12 -26.73
CA LEU A 158 -5.36 43.05 -25.96
C LEU A 158 -6.02 43.65 -24.71
N THR A 159 -6.77 42.83 -23.97
CA THR A 159 -7.55 43.28 -22.80
C THR A 159 -6.76 44.09 -21.78
N THR A 160 -5.48 43.76 -21.57
CA THR A 160 -4.63 44.45 -20.58
C THR A 160 -3.93 45.68 -21.15
N SER A 161 -3.42 45.61 -22.37
CA SER A 161 -2.67 46.70 -23.04
C SER A 161 -2.21 46.31 -24.45
N LEU A 162 -1.43 47.17 -25.11
CA LEU A 162 -0.77 46.93 -26.38
C LEU A 162 0.39 45.92 -26.25
N HIS A 163 0.39 44.90 -27.11
CA HIS A 163 1.42 43.85 -27.14
C HIS A 163 1.82 43.54 -28.58
N THR A 164 3.07 43.13 -28.77
CA THR A 164 3.53 42.47 -29.99
C THR A 164 3.42 40.96 -29.78
N ILE A 165 2.69 40.29 -30.68
CA ILE A 165 2.42 38.85 -30.59
C ILE A 165 2.66 38.16 -31.93
N ASP A 166 2.92 36.86 -31.86
CA ASP A 166 3.10 36.00 -33.04
C ASP A 166 2.08 34.87 -32.99
N ASP A 167 1.27 34.70 -34.04
CA ASP A 167 0.38 33.53 -34.13
C ASP A 167 1.23 32.23 -34.16
N ILE A 168 0.77 31.17 -33.49
CA ILE A 168 1.48 29.89 -33.40
C ILE A 168 0.70 28.75 -34.04
N TYR A 169 1.42 27.89 -34.77
CA TYR A 169 0.86 26.84 -35.61
C TYR A 169 1.48 25.49 -35.27
N ARG A 170 0.69 24.41 -35.29
CA ARG A 170 1.22 23.04 -35.16
C ARG A 170 2.04 22.65 -36.37
N VAL A 171 3.25 22.14 -36.15
CA VAL A 171 4.10 21.60 -37.22
C VAL A 171 3.40 20.47 -37.99
N ASP A 172 2.67 19.59 -37.29
CA ASP A 172 2.16 18.36 -37.92
C ASP A 172 0.83 18.52 -38.67
N CYS A 173 -0.01 19.49 -38.28
CA CYS A 173 -1.37 19.64 -38.81
C CYS A 173 -1.77 21.07 -39.19
N ASN A 174 -0.79 21.98 -39.10
CA ASN A 174 -0.90 23.41 -39.41
C ASN A 174 -2.06 24.12 -38.70
N GLU A 175 -2.50 23.57 -37.56
CA GLU A 175 -3.59 24.12 -36.78
C GLU A 175 -3.10 25.30 -35.95
N VAL A 176 -3.84 26.42 -36.02
CA VAL A 176 -3.56 27.59 -35.19
C VAL A 176 -3.93 27.28 -33.75
N LEU A 177 -2.95 27.38 -32.84
CA LEU A 177 -3.17 27.10 -31.43
C LEU A 177 -3.58 28.34 -30.64
N ASP A 178 -2.89 29.46 -30.87
CA ASP A 178 -3.28 30.86 -30.61
C ASP A 178 -2.07 31.77 -30.95
N TRP A 179 -1.41 32.37 -29.96
CA TRP A 179 -0.25 33.24 -30.12
C TRP A 179 0.80 33.09 -29.00
N LYS A 180 2.01 33.56 -29.28
CA LYS A 180 3.09 33.79 -28.34
C LYS A 180 3.25 35.30 -28.14
N TYR A 181 3.54 35.73 -26.91
CA TYR A 181 3.90 37.11 -26.64
C TYR A 181 5.38 37.33 -26.95
N GLU A 182 5.67 38.33 -27.76
CA GLU A 182 7.05 38.76 -28.05
C GLU A 182 7.43 39.94 -27.17
N GLN A 183 6.57 40.96 -27.13
CA GLN A 183 6.85 42.17 -26.37
C GLN A 183 5.58 42.73 -25.73
N ALA A 184 5.70 43.19 -24.48
CA ALA A 184 4.72 43.97 -23.78
C ALA A 184 5.24 45.39 -23.54
N VAL A 185 4.41 46.39 -23.80
CA VAL A 185 4.77 47.81 -23.58
C VAL A 185 4.80 48.14 -22.09
N GLU A 186 3.85 47.60 -21.33
CA GLU A 186 3.72 47.89 -19.91
C GLU A 186 4.62 46.96 -19.06
N PRO A 187 5.41 47.50 -18.12
CA PRO A 187 6.29 46.69 -17.26
C PRO A 187 5.56 45.59 -16.48
N SER A 188 4.32 45.85 -16.04
CA SER A 188 3.49 44.88 -15.30
C SER A 188 3.13 43.63 -16.12
N GLN A 189 3.20 43.73 -17.45
CA GLN A 189 2.84 42.65 -18.39
C GLN A 189 4.07 41.90 -18.93
N LYS A 190 5.29 42.32 -18.58
CA LYS A 190 6.56 41.72 -19.05
C LYS A 190 6.69 40.23 -18.75
N TYR A 191 6.05 39.73 -17.69
CA TYR A 191 6.05 38.30 -17.37
C TYR A 191 5.45 37.41 -18.47
N LYS A 192 4.67 37.99 -19.40
CA LYS A 192 4.09 37.30 -20.54
C LYS A 192 5.07 37.12 -21.69
N GLU A 193 6.13 37.92 -21.78
CA GLU A 193 7.09 37.84 -22.90
C GLU A 193 7.73 36.45 -23.00
N GLY A 194 7.78 35.91 -24.21
CA GLY A 194 8.24 34.56 -24.50
C GLY A 194 7.23 33.45 -24.15
N LYS A 195 6.07 33.79 -23.58
CA LYS A 195 5.05 32.82 -23.13
C LYS A 195 3.96 32.61 -24.17
N PHE A 196 3.31 31.46 -24.09
CA PHE A 196 2.37 30.99 -25.10
C PHE A 196 0.95 30.98 -24.56
N VAL A 197 0.01 31.50 -25.32
CA VAL A 197 -1.42 31.32 -25.07
C VAL A 197 -1.89 30.15 -25.92
N LEU A 198 -2.58 29.19 -25.31
CA LEU A 198 -3.23 28.09 -26.03
C LEU A 198 -4.71 28.09 -25.72
N GLU A 199 -5.52 28.11 -26.78
CA GLU A 199 -6.96 28.02 -26.64
C GLU A 199 -7.40 26.61 -26.22
N LEU A 200 -8.29 26.51 -25.23
CA LEU A 200 -8.72 25.21 -24.70
C LEU A 200 -9.49 24.35 -25.70
N CYS A 201 -10.14 24.94 -26.71
CA CYS A 201 -10.79 24.14 -27.77
C CYS A 201 -9.77 23.50 -28.73
N LYS A 202 -8.49 23.92 -28.68
CA LYS A 202 -7.41 23.44 -29.54
C LYS A 202 -6.51 22.40 -28.86
N ILE A 203 -6.69 22.18 -27.57
CA ILE A 203 -5.88 21.23 -26.78
C ILE A 203 -6.77 20.32 -25.93
N VAL A 204 -6.33 19.08 -25.73
CA VAL A 204 -7.01 18.08 -24.89
C VAL A 204 -6.04 17.64 -23.79
N LYS A 205 -6.55 17.45 -22.58
CA LYS A 205 -5.77 16.93 -21.46
C LYS A 205 -5.59 15.41 -21.62
N ASP A 206 -4.34 14.96 -21.72
CA ASP A 206 -3.95 13.56 -21.77
C ASP A 206 -3.51 13.10 -20.37
N ASN A 207 -4.19 12.07 -19.85
CA ASN A 207 -4.01 11.55 -18.49
C ASN A 207 -3.29 10.18 -18.48
N ARG A 208 -2.40 9.95 -19.45
CA ARG A 208 -1.62 8.70 -19.57
C ARG A 208 -0.62 8.54 -18.44
#